data_AF-A0A1J5C0C2-F1
#
_entry.id   AF-A0A1J5C0C2-F1
#
_cell.length_a   1.000
_cell.length_b   1.000
_cell.length_c   1.000
_cell.angle_alpha   90.00
_cell.angle_beta   90.00
_cell.angle_gamma   90.00
#
_symmetry.space_group_name_H-M   'P 1'
#
loop_
_entity.id
_entity.type
_entity.pdbx_description
1 polymer ?
#
loop_
_entity_poly.entity_id
_entity_poly.type
_entity_poly.pdbx_seq_one_letter_code
_entity_poly.pdbx_strand_id
1 'polypeptide(L)'
;MLVAQATQRGDTLAKLAQALGVTYERLAQWRRQEGDIGRAQRSVHENAARYLGLPVVLVLALAGTVSLTDFVWPARESLSARVGLELERLRLDPYFAAFVPPALAHADPAVQLLVAFMYRELKLPQDGQATSYHWMTALHQAACGHAEGQQGLEKLRAKAAIEQGVF
;
A
#
# COMPACT_ATOMS: atom_id res chain seq x y z
N MET A 1 6.30 6.72 -13.76
CA MET A 1 4.91 7.17 -13.96
C MET A 1 4.76 8.65 -14.28
N LEU A 2 5.32 9.58 -13.50
CA LEU A 2 5.17 11.03 -13.75
C LEU A 2 5.53 11.49 -15.17
N VAL A 3 6.68 11.04 -15.68
CA VAL A 3 7.12 11.37 -17.05
C VAL A 3 6.18 10.79 -18.11
N ALA A 4 5.70 9.55 -17.93
CA ALA A 4 4.76 8.93 -18.86
C ALA A 4 3.42 9.70 -18.92
N GLN A 5 2.89 10.12 -17.77
CA GLN A 5 1.69 10.95 -17.71
C GLN A 5 1.90 12.31 -18.37
N ALA A 6 3.07 12.93 -18.18
CA ALA A 6 3.42 14.18 -18.83
C ALA A 6 3.50 14.04 -20.35
N THR A 7 4.13 12.97 -20.84
CA THR A 7 4.17 12.65 -22.28
C THR A 7 2.78 12.45 -22.85
N GLN A 8 1.90 11.71 -22.15
CA GLN A 8 0.52 11.49 -22.59
C GLN A 8 -0.30 12.80 -22.66
N ARG A 9 -0.02 13.76 -21.76
CA ARG A 9 -0.67 15.08 -21.73
C ARG A 9 -0.02 16.10 -22.65
N GLY A 10 1.08 15.76 -23.33
CA GLY A 10 1.87 16.70 -24.13
C GLY A 10 2.61 17.75 -23.29
N ASP A 11 2.77 17.54 -21.98
CA ASP A 11 3.48 18.46 -21.11
C ASP A 11 5.00 18.30 -21.27
N THR A 12 5.71 19.42 -21.30
CA THR A 12 7.17 19.41 -21.28
C THR A 12 7.69 19.05 -19.88
N LEU A 13 8.93 18.55 -19.81
CA LEU A 13 9.57 18.29 -18.52
C LEU A 13 9.73 19.55 -17.65
N ALA A 14 9.88 20.73 -18.27
CA ALA A 14 9.90 22.00 -17.55
C ALA A 14 8.54 22.29 -16.89
N LYS A 15 7.43 22.05 -17.61
CA LYS A 15 6.08 22.20 -17.08
C LYS A 15 5.78 21.18 -15.98
N LEU A 16 6.27 19.94 -16.11
CA LEU A 16 6.20 18.94 -15.06
C LEU A 16 6.99 19.37 -13.81
N ALA A 17 8.20 19.89 -13.96
CA ALA A 17 9.00 20.37 -12.82
C ALA A 17 8.28 21.52 -12.09
N GLN A 18 7.70 22.45 -12.84
CA GLN A 18 6.88 23.54 -12.30
C GLN A 18 5.65 22.99 -11.56
N ALA A 19 4.93 22.04 -12.14
CA ALA A 19 3.76 21.42 -11.51
C ALA A 19 4.10 20.69 -10.20
N LEU A 20 5.30 20.11 -10.12
CA LEU A 20 5.82 19.45 -8.93
C LEU A 20 6.40 20.43 -7.90
N GLY A 21 6.62 21.69 -8.27
CA GLY A 21 7.26 22.71 -7.42
C GLY A 21 8.76 22.47 -7.22
N VAL A 22 9.44 21.88 -8.21
CA VAL A 22 10.89 21.58 -8.17
C VAL A 22 11.61 22.19 -9.36
N THR A 23 12.94 22.31 -9.25
CA THR A 23 13.76 22.73 -10.39
C THR A 23 13.81 21.63 -11.46
N TYR A 24 13.98 22.03 -12.72
CA TYR A 24 14.18 21.09 -13.82
C TYR A 24 15.37 20.16 -13.57
N GLU A 25 16.46 20.70 -13.03
CA GLU A 25 17.66 19.93 -12.67
C GLU A 25 17.35 18.83 -11.68
N ARG A 26 16.57 19.12 -10.63
CA ARG A 26 16.18 18.13 -9.63
C ARG A 26 15.27 17.04 -10.20
N LEU A 27 14.35 17.43 -11.09
CA LEU A 27 13.54 16.46 -11.84
C LEU A 27 14.40 15.58 -12.76
N ALA A 28 15.41 16.15 -13.41
CA ALA A 28 16.34 15.43 -14.26
C ALA A 28 17.21 14.44 -13.47
N GLN A 29 17.67 14.81 -12.27
CA GLN A 29 18.39 13.92 -11.34
C GLN A 29 17.54 12.71 -10.97
N TRP A 30 16.27 12.91 -10.58
CA TRP A 30 15.35 11.81 -10.29
C TRP A 30 15.11 10.90 -11.50
N ARG A 31 15.02 11.47 -12.71
CA ARG A 31 14.86 10.70 -13.93
C ARG A 31 16.07 9.81 -14.23
N ARG A 32 17.28 10.27 -13.90
CA ARG A 32 18.54 9.51 -14.06
C ARG A 32 18.79 8.51 -12.93
N GLN A 33 17.87 8.38 -11.97
CA GLN A 33 18.04 7.59 -10.74
C GLN A 33 19.21 8.07 -9.87
N GLU A 34 19.72 9.28 -10.10
CA GLU A 34 20.79 9.90 -9.31
C GLU A 34 20.27 10.51 -8.00
N GLY A 35 18.95 10.48 -7.79
CA GLY A 35 18.31 10.95 -6.55
C GLY A 35 17.09 10.11 -6.19
N ASP A 36 16.88 9.94 -4.88
CA ASP A 36 15.74 9.23 -4.32
C ASP A 36 14.54 10.18 -4.18
N ILE A 37 13.53 9.99 -5.03
CA ILE A 37 12.28 10.76 -4.97
C ILE A 37 11.50 10.48 -3.68
N GLY A 38 11.71 9.33 -3.04
CA GLY A 38 11.09 8.97 -1.76
C GLY A 38 11.55 9.85 -0.60
N ARG A 39 12.69 10.56 -0.76
CA ARG A 39 13.20 11.56 0.20
C ARG A 39 12.81 13.00 -0.15
N ALA A 40 11.96 13.20 -1.15
CA ALA A 40 11.47 14.53 -1.46
C ALA A 40 10.61 15.08 -0.31
N GLN A 41 10.47 16.40 -0.28
CA GLN A 41 9.55 17.02 0.68
C GLN A 41 8.11 16.56 0.41
N ARG A 42 7.31 16.44 1.46
CA ARG A 42 5.89 16.06 1.37
C ARG A 42 5.11 16.88 0.33
N SER A 43 5.38 18.18 0.23
CA SER A 43 4.78 19.09 -0.75
C SER A 43 4.97 18.61 -2.19
N VAL A 44 6.11 18.00 -2.51
CA VAL A 44 6.38 17.43 -3.85
C VAL A 44 5.47 16.24 -4.12
N HIS A 45 5.29 15.34 -3.14
CA HIS A 45 4.39 14.19 -3.27
C HIS A 45 2.93 14.63 -3.39
N GLU A 46 2.51 15.67 -2.66
CA GLU A 46 1.17 16.25 -2.78
C GLU A 46 0.94 16.90 -4.14
N ASN A 47 1.94 17.63 -4.67
CA ASN A 47 1.89 18.19 -6.02
C ASN A 47 1.84 17.09 -7.09
N ALA A 48 2.64 16.02 -6.93
CA ALA A 48 2.59 14.85 -7.79
C ALA A 48 1.23 14.15 -7.75
N ALA A 49 0.61 14.05 -6.58
CA ALA A 49 -0.73 13.48 -6.40
C ALA A 49 -1.79 14.30 -7.14
N ARG A 50 -1.78 15.63 -6.98
CA ARG A 50 -2.66 16.53 -7.74
C ARG A 50 -2.42 16.42 -9.24
N TYR A 51 -1.15 16.37 -9.67
CA TYR A 51 -0.81 16.23 -11.08
C TYR A 51 -1.33 14.90 -11.64
N LEU A 52 -1.13 13.78 -10.96
CA LEU A 52 -1.55 12.46 -11.41
C LEU A 52 -3.06 12.21 -11.25
N GLY A 53 -3.75 12.98 -10.40
CA GLY A 53 -5.15 12.72 -10.04
C GLY A 53 -5.30 11.51 -9.10
N LEU A 54 -4.31 11.27 -8.25
CA LEU A 54 -4.27 10.14 -7.31
C LEU A 54 -4.31 10.63 -5.85
N PRO A 55 -4.83 9.82 -4.91
CA PRO A 55 -4.60 10.04 -3.49
C PRO A 55 -3.10 10.11 -3.14
N VAL A 56 -2.74 11.02 -2.22
CA VAL A 56 -1.35 11.24 -1.81
C VAL A 56 -0.69 9.96 -1.30
N VAL A 57 -1.42 9.12 -0.56
CA VAL A 57 -0.91 7.84 -0.05
C VAL A 57 -0.47 6.89 -1.17
N LEU A 58 -1.17 6.87 -2.31
CA LEU A 58 -0.75 6.06 -3.46
C LEU A 58 0.52 6.61 -4.09
N VAL A 59 0.68 7.94 -4.13
CA VAL A 59 1.93 8.55 -4.60
C VAL A 59 3.09 8.26 -3.66
N LEU A 60 2.88 8.27 -2.35
CA LEU A 60 3.89 7.87 -1.37
C LEU A 60 4.28 6.40 -1.53
N ALA A 61 3.31 5.52 -1.80
CA ALA A 61 3.57 4.12 -2.11
C ALA A 61 4.39 3.95 -3.40
N LEU A 62 4.00 4.65 -4.47
CA LEU A 62 4.72 4.65 -5.74
C LEU A 62 6.13 5.26 -5.64
N ALA A 63 6.34 6.18 -4.70
CA ALA A 63 7.65 6.77 -4.41
C ALA A 63 8.51 5.90 -3.50
N GLY A 64 7.99 4.77 -2.99
CA GLY A 64 8.68 3.89 -2.05
C GLY A 64 8.78 4.45 -0.62
N THR A 65 8.12 5.57 -0.32
CA THR A 65 8.06 6.16 1.02
C THR A 65 7.14 5.37 1.95
N VAL A 66 6.13 4.71 1.39
CA VAL A 66 5.20 3.81 2.09
C VAL A 66 5.21 2.45 1.39
N SER A 67 5.13 1.39 2.15
CA SER A 67 5.21 0.00 1.71
C SER A 67 4.14 -0.83 2.41
N LEU A 68 3.93 -2.07 1.95
CA LEU A 68 2.98 -2.97 2.61
C LEU A 68 3.37 -3.31 4.06
N THR A 69 4.67 -3.26 4.40
CA THR A 69 5.11 -3.51 5.77
C THR A 69 4.64 -2.43 6.74
N ASP A 70 4.42 -1.19 6.27
CA ASP A 70 3.91 -0.08 7.09
C ASP A 70 2.43 -0.29 7.50
N PHE A 71 1.73 -1.20 6.84
CA PHE A 71 0.35 -1.58 7.16
C PHE A 71 0.27 -2.86 8.01
N VAL A 72 1.39 -3.46 8.38
CA VAL A 72 1.40 -4.66 9.24
C VAL A 72 1.34 -4.23 10.69
N TRP A 73 0.32 -4.70 11.41
CA TRP A 73 0.26 -4.53 12.86
C TRP A 73 1.45 -5.21 13.56
N PRO A 74 2.10 -4.53 14.52
CA PRO A 74 3.08 -5.14 15.41
C PRO A 74 2.47 -6.36 16.09
N ALA A 75 3.19 -7.48 16.09
CA ALA A 75 2.77 -8.73 16.69
C ALA A 75 3.96 -9.46 17.31
N ARG A 76 3.68 -10.42 18.20
CA ARG A 76 4.71 -11.29 18.81
C ARG A 76 5.36 -12.21 17.76
N GLU A 77 4.54 -12.75 16.86
CA GLU A 77 5.01 -13.56 15.75
C GLU A 77 5.72 -12.71 14.70
N SER A 78 6.76 -13.27 14.09
CA SER A 78 7.45 -12.61 12.99
C SER A 78 6.52 -12.42 11.80
N LEU A 79 6.78 -11.35 11.03
CA LEU A 79 6.06 -11.11 9.78
C LEU A 79 6.15 -12.32 8.83
N SER A 80 7.32 -12.95 8.74
CA SER A 80 7.54 -14.13 7.90
C SER A 80 6.67 -15.32 8.30
N ALA A 81 6.53 -15.60 9.60
CA ALA A 81 5.68 -16.69 10.09
C ALA A 81 4.21 -16.45 9.72
N ARG A 82 3.74 -15.22 9.91
CA ARG A 82 2.37 -14.82 9.59
C ARG A 82 2.08 -14.88 8.09
N VAL A 83 2.99 -14.40 7.25
CA VAL A 83 2.87 -14.54 5.79
C VAL A 83 2.83 -16.02 5.39
N GLY A 84 3.68 -16.86 5.99
CA GLY A 84 3.67 -18.30 5.77
C GLY A 84 2.32 -18.94 6.06
N LEU A 85 1.67 -18.58 7.17
CA LEU A 85 0.34 -19.07 7.51
C LEU A 85 -0.74 -18.64 6.49
N GLU A 86 -0.71 -17.39 6.03
CA GLU A 86 -1.68 -16.92 5.01
C GLU A 86 -1.45 -17.60 3.65
N LEU A 87 -0.19 -17.84 3.27
CA LEU A 87 0.11 -18.58 2.04
C LEU A 87 -0.33 -20.04 2.12
N GLU A 88 -0.24 -20.67 3.30
CA GLU A 88 -0.75 -22.02 3.49
C GLU A 88 -2.28 -22.07 3.40
N ARG A 89 -2.97 -21.08 3.99
CA ARG A 89 -4.42 -20.94 3.80
C ARG A 89 -4.80 -20.75 2.34
N LEU A 90 -4.04 -19.96 1.58
CA LEU A 90 -4.24 -19.79 0.13
C LEU A 90 -4.06 -21.12 -0.62
N ARG A 91 -3.08 -21.95 -0.24
CA ARG A 91 -2.85 -23.27 -0.84
C ARG A 91 -3.93 -24.29 -0.56
N LEU A 92 -4.62 -24.16 0.56
CA LEU A 92 -5.73 -25.04 0.94
C LEU A 92 -7.09 -24.48 0.48
N ASP A 93 -7.13 -23.30 -0.13
CA ASP A 93 -8.37 -22.68 -0.56
C ASP A 93 -8.97 -23.41 -1.79
N PRO A 94 -10.22 -23.88 -1.73
CA PRO A 94 -10.83 -24.66 -2.83
C PRO A 94 -10.88 -23.95 -4.19
N TYR A 95 -10.87 -22.62 -4.23
CA TYR A 95 -10.97 -21.84 -5.47
C TYR A 95 -9.60 -21.48 -6.04
N PHE A 96 -8.62 -21.24 -5.17
CA PHE A 96 -7.30 -20.76 -5.59
C PHE A 96 -6.23 -21.84 -5.62
N ALA A 97 -6.35 -22.90 -4.80
CA ALA A 97 -5.31 -23.91 -4.58
C ALA A 97 -4.67 -24.44 -5.87
N ALA A 98 -5.48 -24.78 -6.87
CA ALA A 98 -5.02 -25.33 -8.15
C ALA A 98 -4.17 -24.35 -8.98
N PHE A 99 -4.26 -23.05 -8.70
CA PHE A 99 -3.54 -21.99 -9.41
C PHE A 99 -2.33 -21.47 -8.62
N VAL A 100 -2.11 -21.89 -7.38
CA VAL A 100 -1.00 -21.41 -6.56
C VAL A 100 0.30 -22.11 -7.00
N PRO A 101 1.25 -21.38 -7.62
CA PRO A 101 2.47 -22.01 -8.09
C PRO A 101 3.36 -22.42 -6.90
N PRO A 102 4.05 -23.58 -6.96
CA PRO A 102 5.01 -23.99 -5.94
C PRO A 102 6.11 -22.94 -5.69
N ALA A 103 6.50 -22.21 -6.75
CA ALA A 103 7.49 -21.15 -6.71
C ALA A 103 7.14 -20.01 -5.73
N LEU A 104 5.86 -19.80 -5.41
CA LEU A 104 5.44 -18.77 -4.45
C LEU A 104 6.04 -19.00 -3.05
N ALA A 105 6.29 -20.25 -2.65
CA ALA A 105 6.92 -20.57 -1.37
C ALA A 105 8.35 -20.02 -1.21
N HIS A 106 9.03 -19.79 -2.33
CA HIS A 106 10.43 -19.35 -2.38
C HIS A 106 10.57 -17.99 -3.06
N ALA A 107 9.45 -17.32 -3.37
CA ALA A 107 9.47 -15.98 -3.91
C ALA A 107 10.04 -14.98 -2.89
N ASP A 108 10.46 -13.82 -3.38
CA ASP A 108 10.91 -12.72 -2.54
C ASP A 108 9.86 -12.40 -1.44
N PRO A 109 10.27 -12.15 -0.19
CA PRO A 109 9.34 -11.86 0.91
C PRO A 109 8.34 -10.75 0.62
N ALA A 110 8.71 -9.74 -0.17
CA ALA A 110 7.80 -8.67 -0.57
C ALA A 110 6.67 -9.18 -1.49
N VAL A 111 6.98 -10.13 -2.38
CA VAL A 111 6.00 -10.78 -3.26
C VAL A 111 5.06 -11.66 -2.43
N GLN A 112 5.61 -12.43 -1.49
CA GLN A 112 4.81 -13.26 -0.59
C GLN A 112 3.84 -12.41 0.24
N LEU A 113 4.33 -11.29 0.79
CA LEU A 113 3.52 -10.34 1.55
C LEU A 113 2.42 -9.73 0.69
N LEU A 114 2.73 -9.32 -0.56
CA LEU A 114 1.74 -8.79 -1.50
C LEU A 114 0.62 -9.80 -1.77
N VAL A 115 0.97 -11.04 -2.07
CA VAL A 115 -0.01 -12.09 -2.37
C VAL A 115 -0.87 -12.41 -1.14
N ALA A 116 -0.26 -12.55 0.05
CA ALA A 116 -0.99 -12.75 1.29
C ALA A 116 -1.95 -11.58 1.58
N PHE A 117 -1.52 -10.35 1.34
CA PHE A 117 -2.35 -9.16 1.51
C PHE A 117 -3.56 -9.16 0.57
N MET A 118 -3.34 -9.44 -0.73
CA MET A 118 -4.41 -9.52 -1.73
C MET A 118 -5.42 -10.61 -1.41
N TYR A 119 -4.94 -11.80 -1.03
CA TYR A 119 -5.81 -12.91 -0.66
C TYR A 119 -6.71 -12.56 0.53
N ARG A 120 -6.15 -11.90 1.55
CA ARG A 120 -6.91 -11.44 2.71
C ARG A 120 -7.96 -10.40 2.35
N GLU A 121 -7.63 -9.42 1.51
CA GLU A 121 -8.58 -8.41 1.05
C GLU A 121 -9.76 -9.04 0.27
N LEU A 122 -9.53 -10.12 -0.48
CA LEU A 122 -10.58 -10.83 -1.21
C LEU A 122 -11.50 -11.66 -0.31
N LYS A 123 -11.02 -12.13 0.86
CA LYS A 123 -11.75 -13.03 1.76
C LYS A 123 -12.48 -12.32 2.91
N LEU A 124 -12.23 -11.03 3.15
CA LEU A 124 -12.95 -10.28 4.17
C LEU A 124 -14.46 -10.19 3.80
N PRO A 125 -15.38 -10.34 4.77
CA PRO A 125 -16.81 -10.22 4.50
C PRO A 125 -17.12 -8.85 3.91
N GLN A 126 -17.64 -8.83 2.68
CA GLN A 126 -18.18 -7.61 2.09
C GLN A 126 -19.56 -7.37 2.69
N ASP A 127 -19.62 -6.60 3.78
CA ASP A 127 -20.88 -6.11 4.34
C ASP A 127 -21.52 -5.10 3.38
N GLY A 128 -22.13 -5.59 2.30
CA GLY A 128 -23.20 -4.96 1.50
C GLY A 128 -22.97 -3.59 0.86
N GLN A 129 -21.86 -2.88 1.13
CA GLN A 129 -21.56 -1.56 0.60
C GLN A 129 -20.21 -1.59 -0.11
N ALA A 130 -20.28 -1.26 -1.41
CA ALA A 130 -19.21 -1.01 -2.38
C ALA A 130 -17.78 -1.25 -1.88
N THR A 131 -17.17 -2.29 -2.45
CA THR A 131 -15.75 -2.54 -2.78
C THR A 131 -14.75 -1.42 -2.43
N SER A 132 -14.63 -1.04 -1.16
CA SER A 132 -13.70 -0.03 -0.68
C SER A 132 -12.75 -0.69 0.30
N TYR A 133 -11.50 -0.87 -0.14
CA TYR A 133 -10.36 -1.39 0.60
C TYR A 133 -10.52 -1.18 2.12
N HIS A 134 -10.76 -2.27 2.87
CA HIS A 134 -11.21 -2.17 4.26
C HIS A 134 -10.20 -1.45 5.15
N TRP A 135 -8.90 -1.62 4.87
CA TRP A 135 -7.84 -0.88 5.56
C TRP A 135 -7.87 0.62 5.25
N MET A 136 -8.20 1.03 4.02
CA MET A 136 -8.36 2.44 3.65
C MET A 136 -9.59 3.05 4.30
N THR A 137 -10.70 2.31 4.34
CA THR A 137 -11.93 2.72 5.04
C THR A 137 -11.66 2.88 6.54
N ALA A 138 -10.96 1.93 7.17
CA ALA A 138 -10.59 2.01 8.58
C ALA A 138 -9.63 3.19 8.86
N LEU A 139 -8.62 3.41 8.02
CA LEU A 139 -7.71 4.55 8.11
C LEU A 139 -8.44 5.89 7.91
N HIS A 140 -9.37 5.96 6.96
CA HIS A 140 -10.16 7.16 6.69
C HIS A 140 -11.09 7.49 7.88
N GLN A 141 -11.86 6.52 8.36
CA GLN A 141 -12.77 6.74 9.49
C GLN A 141 -12.02 7.11 10.78
N ALA A 142 -10.84 6.52 11.00
CA ALA A 142 -9.94 6.88 12.09
C ALA A 142 -9.40 8.31 11.97
N ALA A 143 -8.94 8.69 10.77
CA ALA A 143 -8.41 10.04 10.50
C ALA A 143 -9.48 11.13 10.62
N CYS A 144 -10.74 10.82 10.31
CA CYS A 144 -11.85 11.74 10.42
C CYS A 144 -12.45 11.81 11.85
N GLY A 145 -11.98 10.98 12.80
CA GLY A 145 -12.48 10.98 14.18
C GLY A 145 -13.90 10.42 14.35
N HIS A 146 -14.37 9.63 13.38
CA HIS A 146 -15.70 9.02 13.46
C HIS A 146 -15.69 7.86 14.45
N ALA A 147 -16.69 7.80 15.33
CA ALA A 147 -16.82 6.77 16.36
C ALA A 147 -16.82 5.34 15.77
N GLU A 148 -17.40 5.16 14.58
CA GLU A 148 -17.42 3.87 13.85
C GLU A 148 -16.02 3.41 13.42
N GLY A 149 -15.16 4.35 13.01
CA GLY A 149 -13.76 4.06 12.67
C GLY A 149 -12.90 3.73 13.88
N GLN A 150 -13.14 4.42 15.00
CA GLN A 150 -12.50 4.10 16.27
C GLN A 150 -12.92 2.71 16.75
N GLN A 151 -14.20 2.37 16.69
CA GLN A 151 -14.69 1.02 17.00
C GLN A 151 -14.13 -0.05 16.05
N GLY A 152 -14.01 0.26 14.75
CA GLY A 152 -13.37 -0.62 13.76
C GLY A 152 -11.89 -0.86 14.09
N LEU A 153 -11.15 0.19 14.41
CA LEU A 153 -9.76 0.11 14.86
C LEU A 153 -9.62 -0.65 16.17
N GLU A 154 -10.52 -0.44 17.14
CA GLU A 154 -10.53 -1.16 18.41
C GLU A 154 -10.82 -2.64 18.20
N LYS A 155 -11.76 -3.01 17.33
CA LYS A 155 -12.00 -4.41 16.94
C LYS A 155 -10.78 -5.04 16.27
N LEU A 156 -10.12 -4.31 15.36
CA LEU A 156 -8.89 -4.76 14.72
C LEU A 156 -7.73 -4.91 15.72
N ARG A 157 -7.61 -3.97 16.67
CA ARG A 157 -6.63 -4.03 17.77
C ARG A 157 -6.91 -5.19 18.73
N ALA A 158 -8.16 -5.39 19.12
CA ALA A 158 -8.57 -6.49 19.99
C ALA A 158 -8.34 -7.85 19.31
N LYS A 159 -8.66 -7.98 18.02
CA LYS A 159 -8.35 -9.18 17.23
C LYS A 159 -6.84 -9.43 17.16
N ALA A 160 -6.05 -8.39 16.88
CA ALA A 160 -4.59 -8.48 16.87
C ALA A 160 -4.02 -8.85 18.26
N ALA A 161 -4.65 -8.40 19.35
CA ALA A 161 -4.25 -8.74 20.73
C ALA A 161 -4.61 -10.18 21.12
N ILE A 162 -5.76 -10.69 20.67
CA ILE A 162 -6.18 -12.09 20.88
C ILE A 162 -5.26 -13.05 20.10
N GLU A 163 -4.92 -12.71 18.85
CA GLU A 163 -3.92 -13.44 18.04
C GLU A 163 -2.49 -13.38 18.65
N GLN A 164 -2.26 -12.52 19.66
CA GLN A 164 -0.98 -12.41 20.39
C GLN A 164 -0.91 -13.20 21.70
N GLY A 165 -1.97 -13.89 22.14
CA GLY A 165 -1.95 -14.68 23.37
C GLY A 165 -1.75 -13.84 24.64
N VAL A 166 -2.73 -12.98 24.94
CA VAL A 166 -2.97 -12.50 26.31
C VAL A 166 -4.44 -12.76 26.64
N PHE A 167 -4.73 -14.00 27.02
CA PHE A 167 -5.42 -14.41 28.25
C PHE A 167 -4.94 -15.82 28.58
#